data_AF-A0A2J2H8T2-F1
#
_entry.id   AF-A0A2J2H8T2-F1
#
_cell.length_a   1.000
_cell.length_b   1.000
_cell.length_c   1.000
_cell.angle_alpha   90.00
_cell.angle_beta   90.00
_cell.angle_gamma   90.00
#
_symmetry.space_group_name_H-M   'P 1'
#
loop_
_entity.id
_entity.type
_entity.pdbx_description
1 polymer ?
#
loop_
_entity_poly.entity_id
_entity_poly.type
_entity_poly.pdbx_seq_one_letter_code
_entity_poly.pdbx_strand_id
1 'polypeptide(L)' 'MEVDRSRALIEIGGRSEVVPVLISDIIDKVLIGVTTLEVLELEVDPETGKLKERSLLLY' A
#
# COMPACT_ATOMS: atom_id res chain seq x y z
N MET A 1 -13.83 -13.88 -11.34
CA MET A 1 -14.11 -13.26 -10.03
C MET A 1 -14.26 -11.77 -10.28
N GLU A 2 -15.42 -11.22 -9.98
CA GLU A 2 -15.68 -9.79 -10.02
C GLU A 2 -15.34 -9.26 -8.63
N VAL A 3 -14.46 -8.25 -8.56
CA VAL A 3 -14.06 -7.59 -7.31
C VAL A 3 -14.37 -6.12 -7.46
N ASP A 4 -15.10 -5.58 -6.50
CA ASP A 4 -15.52 -4.19 -6.54
C ASP A 4 -14.31 -3.26 -6.41
N ARG A 5 -14.29 -2.22 -7.25
CA ARG A 5 -13.24 -1.20 -7.25
C ARG A 5 -13.74 0.05 -6.56
N SER A 6 -12.93 0.57 -5.65
CA SER A 6 -13.20 1.84 -4.99
C SER A 6 -11.90 2.63 -4.79
N ARG A 7 -11.98 3.75 -4.06
CA ARG A 7 -10.84 4.53 -3.60
C ARG A 7 -10.90 4.65 -2.09
N ALA A 8 -9.76 4.53 -1.42
CA ALA A 8 -9.64 4.69 0.01
C ALA A 8 -8.49 5.64 0.36
N LEU A 9 -8.68 6.45 1.40
CA LEU A 9 -7.60 7.17 2.06
C LEU A 9 -6.85 6.18 2.94
N ILE A 10 -5.55 6.00 2.70
CA ILE A 10 -4.69 5.09 3.45
C ILE A 10 -3.61 5.91 4.13
N GLU A 11 -3.49 5.77 5.45
CA GLU A 11 -2.45 6.42 6.25
C GLU A 11 -1.54 5.36 6.90
N ILE A 12 -0.24 5.46 6.64
CA ILE A 12 0.79 4.57 7.21
C ILE A 12 2.02 5.42 7.57
N GLY A 13 2.49 5.33 8.81
CA GLY A 13 3.73 5.99 9.23
C GLY A 13 3.70 7.52 9.11
N GLY A 14 2.53 8.15 9.25
CA GLY A 14 2.33 9.60 9.11
C GLY A 14 2.25 10.11 7.67
N ARG A 15 2.20 9.21 6.68
CA ARG A 15 1.98 9.53 5.26
C ARG A 15 0.60 9.06 4.85
N SER A 16 -0.09 9.85 4.02
CA SER A 16 -1.47 9.58 3.65
C SER A 16 -1.72 9.86 2.18
N GLU A 17 -2.36 8.92 1.48
CA GLU A 17 -2.71 9.06 0.07
C GLU A 17 -4.05 8.38 -0.28
N VAL A 18 -4.71 8.87 -1.34
CA VAL A 18 -5.95 8.25 -1.84
C VAL A 18 -5.62 7.27 -2.98
N VAL A 19 -5.64 5.98 -2.67
CA VAL A 19 -5.27 4.91 -3.60
C VAL A 19 -6.49 4.09 -4.07
N PRO A 20 -6.44 3.49 -5.27
CA PRO A 20 -7.44 2.52 -5.69
C PRO A 20 -7.38 1.25 -4.83
N VAL A 21 -8.53 0.68 -4.49
CA VAL A 21 -8.65 -0.55 -3.70
C VAL A 21 -9.58 -1.56 -4.38
N LEU A 22 -9.38 -2.84 -4.05
CA LEU A 22 -10.28 -3.94 -4.41
C LEU A 22 -10.98 -4.41 -3.14
N ILE A 23 -12.31 -4.51 -3.19
CA ILE A 23 -13.13 -5.03 -2.10
C ILE A 23 -13.41 -6.51 -2.41
N SER A 24 -13.15 -7.37 -1.43
CA SER A 24 -13.31 -8.82 -1.55
C SER A 24 -14.11 -9.35 -0.38
N ASP A 25 -15.14 -10.16 -0.67
CA ASP A 25 -15.94 -10.86 0.35
C ASP A 25 -15.26 -12.14 0.87
N ILE A 26 -14.09 -12.49 0.35
CA ILE A 26 -13.39 -13.75 0.66
C ILE A 26 -12.23 -13.52 1.65
N ILE A 27 -11.56 -12.37 1.55
CA ILE A 27 -10.36 -12.07 2.34
C ILE A 27 -10.77 -11.21 3.53
N ASP A 28 -10.60 -11.74 4.75
CA ASP A 28 -10.96 -11.10 6.01
C ASP A 28 -9.89 -10.13 6.54
N LYS A 29 -8.90 -9.80 5.72
CA LYS A 29 -7.73 -8.98 6.06
C LYS A 29 -7.47 -7.93 5.00
N VAL A 30 -6.97 -6.78 5.44
CA VAL A 30 -6.46 -5.76 4.53
C VAL A 30 -5.11 -6.21 3.97
N LEU A 31 -5.02 -6.29 2.64
CA LEU A 31 -3.78 -6.54 1.93
C LEU A 31 -3.25 -5.22 1.37
N ILE A 32 -2.04 -4.84 1.78
CA ILE A 32 -1.34 -3.67 1.25
C ILE A 32 -0.37 -4.16 0.17
N GLY A 33 -0.66 -3.81 -1.08
CA GLY A 33 0.19 -4.13 -2.22
C GLY A 33 1.38 -3.18 -2.34
N VAL A 34 2.37 -3.59 -3.14
CA VAL A 34 3.58 -2.79 -3.40
C VAL A 34 3.25 -1.40 -3.93
N THR A 35 2.29 -1.27 -4.85
CA THR A 35 1.90 0.03 -5.43
C THR A 35 1.43 1.02 -4.37
N THR A 36 0.70 0.57 -3.34
CA THR A 36 0.28 1.44 -2.24
C THR A 36 1.48 1.90 -1.41
N LEU A 37 2.42 1.00 -1.13
CA LEU A 37 3.65 1.36 -0.41
C LEU A 37 4.49 2.37 -1.22
N GLU A 38 4.64 2.15 -2.52
CA GLU A 38 5.41 3.04 -3.40
C GLU A 38 4.81 4.45 -3.47
N VAL A 39 3.48 4.56 -3.55
CA VAL A 39 2.76 5.85 -3.51
C VAL A 39 2.98 6.56 -2.18
N LEU A 40 3.07 5.82 -1.08
CA LEU A 40 3.39 6.35 0.25
C LEU A 40 4.89 6.52 0.49
N GLU A 41 5.75 6.39 -0.53
CA GLU A 41 7.20 6.48 -0.43
C GLU A 41 7.80 5.48 0.58
N LEU A 42 7.18 4.32 0.72
CA LEU A 42 7.55 3.24 1.62
C LEU A 42 8.02 2.02 0.85
N GLU A 43 8.86 1.22 1.49
CA GLU A 43 9.18 -0.14 1.07
C GLU A 43 9.34 -1.06 2.28
N VAL A 44 9.25 -2.38 2.05
CA VAL A 44 9.54 -3.38 3.07
C VAL A 44 11.02 -3.66 3.06
N ASP A 45 11.68 -3.49 4.20
CA ASP A 45 13.02 -3.98 4.42
C ASP A 45 13.01 -5.53 4.49
N PRO A 46 13.67 -6.24 3.56
CA PRO A 46 13.55 -7.70 3.48
C PRO A 46 14.29 -8.43 4.62
N GLU A 47 15.24 -7.78 5.29
CA GLU A 47 15.99 -8.39 6.40
C GLU A 47 15.18 -8.35 7.70
N THR A 48 14.48 -7.23 7.93
CA THR A 48 13.74 -7.00 9.18
C THR A 48 12.23 -7.20 9.05
N GLY A 49 11.69 -7.23 7.83
CA GLY A 49 10.26 -7.26 7.54
C GLY A 49 9.52 -5.96 7.90
N LYS A 50 10.25 -4.89 8.25
CA LYS A 50 9.67 -3.61 8.67
C LYS A 50 9.56 -2.64 7.50
N LEU A 51 8.64 -1.69 7.62
CA LEU A 51 8.56 -0.59 6.67
C LEU A 51 9.71 0.39 6.89
N LYS A 52 10.30 0.85 5.80
CA LYS A 52 11.28 1.94 5.76
C LYS A 52 10.93 2.92 4.65
N GLU A 53 11.52 4.11 4.73
CA GLU A 53 11.42 5.11 3.68
C GLU A 53 12.12 4.63 2.41
N ARG A 54 11.43 4.74 1.29
CA ARG A 54 11.95 4.42 -0.04
C ARG A 54 12.71 5.63 -0.57
N SER A 55 13.93 5.42 -1.04
CA SER A 55 14.65 6.45 -1.78
C SER A 55 14.09 6.54 -3.21
N LEU A 56 13.50 7.69 -3.56
CA LEU A 56 13.09 7.98 -4.93
C LEU A 56 14.32 8.32 -5.76
N LEU A 57 14.63 7.49 -6.76
CA LEU A 57 15.66 7.77 -7.74
C LEU A 57 15.04 8.51 -8.92
N LEU A 58 15.30 9.80 -9.02
CA LEU A 58 15.07 10.61 -10.21
C LEU A 58 16.44 10.77 -10.89
N TYR A 59 16.65 10.05 -11.99
CA TYR A 59 17.80 10.26 -12.87
C TYR A 59 17.33 10.74 -14.24
#